data_AF-A0A3B0ZLR4-F1
#
_entry.id   AF-A0A3B0ZLR4-F1
#
_cell.length_a   1.000
_cell.length_b   1.000
_cell.length_c   1.000
_cell.angle_alpha   90.00
_cell.angle_beta   90.00
_cell.angle_gamma   90.00
#
_symmetry.space_group_name_H-M   'P 1'
#
loop_
_entity.id
_entity.type
_entity.pdbx_description
1 polymer ?
#
loop_
_entity_poly.entity_id
_entity_poly.type
_entity_poly.pdbx_seq_one_letter_code
_entity_poly.pdbx_strand_id
1 'polypeptide(L)'
;RVYGDSSPEPGHYCTPLSVNEQILEQLTITLDQVAKAQQAIKNKGGGAATDIALGRAANALMLASTHGGAARTRRLIGAALTAKGSEDYQQLLGWFPLLNTALLTLPDDPEVRSAGTELGLAEDILQGDSKGNALKHLHMAAHYLGCDELDIPLEQANNALTSLFVKIAQGHTAKPSAFDKVLTLLRTAMNAMFERYKAIPN
;
A
#
# COMPACT_ATOMS: atom_id res chain seq x y z
N ARG A 1 -16.88 -4.58 -31.19
CA ARG A 1 -17.27 -5.43 -30.04
C ARG A 1 -16.85 -4.69 -28.78
N VAL A 2 -17.81 -4.46 -27.89
CA VAL A 2 -17.65 -3.72 -26.63
C VAL A 2 -16.62 -4.46 -25.77
N TYR A 3 -15.54 -3.79 -25.40
CA TYR A 3 -14.57 -4.31 -24.42
C TYR A 3 -15.25 -4.30 -23.05
N GLY A 4 -15.37 -5.49 -22.46
CA GLY A 4 -15.92 -5.68 -21.13
C GLY A 4 -15.06 -4.95 -20.11
N ASP A 5 -15.71 -4.02 -19.42
CA ASP A 5 -15.32 -3.38 -18.18
C ASP A 5 -15.20 -4.47 -17.10
N SER A 6 -14.10 -5.23 -17.14
CA SER A 6 -13.72 -6.13 -16.05
C SER A 6 -12.74 -5.35 -15.19
N SER A 7 -13.28 -4.70 -14.16
CA SER A 7 -12.48 -4.35 -12.99
C SER A 7 -11.73 -5.63 -12.58
N PRO A 8 -10.40 -5.61 -12.43
CA PRO A 8 -9.66 -6.80 -12.02
C PRO A 8 -10.29 -7.40 -10.77
N GLU A 9 -10.49 -8.74 -10.75
CA GLU A 9 -10.97 -9.48 -9.58
C GLU A 9 -10.10 -9.13 -8.37
N PRO A 10 -10.56 -9.06 -7.11
CA PRO A 10 -9.72 -8.62 -6.00
C PRO A 10 -8.41 -9.43 -5.86
N GLY A 11 -7.27 -8.78 -5.55
CA GLY A 11 -6.01 -9.50 -5.33
C GLY A 11 -6.09 -10.48 -4.16
N HIS A 12 -5.66 -11.72 -4.37
CA HIS A 12 -5.92 -12.86 -3.47
C HIS A 12 -4.71 -13.38 -2.66
N TYR A 13 -3.51 -12.81 -2.83
CA TYR A 13 -2.27 -13.35 -2.23
C TYR A 13 -2.18 -13.22 -0.70
N CYS A 14 -3.09 -12.47 -0.07
CA CYS A 14 -3.36 -12.39 1.37
C CYS A 14 -2.50 -13.31 2.28
N THR A 15 -1.48 -12.73 2.91
CA THR A 15 -0.45 -13.41 3.73
C THR A 15 -0.99 -14.19 4.95
N PRO A 16 -0.18 -15.13 5.52
CA PRO A 16 -0.58 -15.97 6.66
C PRO A 16 -0.84 -15.19 7.95
N LEU A 17 -1.63 -15.76 8.87
CA LEU A 17 -2.09 -15.15 10.14
C LEU A 17 -0.99 -14.54 11.03
N SER A 18 0.23 -15.08 11.06
CA SER A 18 1.33 -14.54 11.89
C SER A 18 1.78 -13.13 11.45
N VAL A 19 1.56 -12.80 10.18
CA VAL A 19 1.81 -11.47 9.58
C VAL A 19 0.73 -10.49 10.06
N ASN A 20 -0.46 -10.98 10.43
CA ASN A 20 -1.57 -10.13 10.84
C ASN A 20 -1.39 -9.48 12.21
N GLU A 21 -0.70 -10.13 13.16
CA GLU A 21 -0.43 -9.58 14.48
C GLU A 21 0.48 -8.34 14.41
N GLN A 22 1.50 -8.38 13.56
CA GLN A 22 2.41 -7.25 13.36
C GLN A 22 1.72 -6.09 12.65
N ILE A 23 0.88 -6.36 11.65
CA ILE A 23 0.05 -5.33 11.01
C ILE A 23 -0.88 -4.69 12.05
N LEU A 24 -1.53 -5.50 12.89
CA LEU A 24 -2.43 -5.01 13.93
C LEU A 24 -1.69 -4.15 14.96
N GLU A 25 -0.51 -4.58 15.41
CA GLU A 25 0.36 -3.78 16.30
C GLU A 25 0.63 -2.41 15.67
N GLN A 26 1.10 -2.38 14.42
CA GLN A 26 1.39 -1.12 13.73
C GLN A 26 0.14 -0.25 13.54
N LEU A 27 -1.04 -0.84 13.31
CA LEU A 27 -2.31 -0.10 13.25
C LEU A 27 -2.71 0.49 14.60
N THR A 28 -2.53 -0.23 15.70
CA THR A 28 -2.80 0.29 17.04
C THR A 28 -1.85 1.42 17.43
N ILE A 29 -0.57 1.31 17.08
CA ILE A 29 0.41 2.40 17.22
C ILE A 29 -0.05 3.62 16.42
N THR A 30 -0.46 3.42 15.17
CA THR A 30 -0.95 4.52 14.31
C THR A 30 -2.14 5.24 14.96
N LEU A 31 -3.11 4.48 15.49
CA LEU A 31 -4.29 5.03 16.14
C LEU A 31 -3.93 5.87 17.39
N ASP A 32 -3.07 5.34 18.26
CA ASP A 32 -2.59 6.05 19.46
C ASP A 32 -1.88 7.35 19.09
N GLN A 33 -1.01 7.33 18.07
CA GLN A 33 -0.28 8.51 17.64
C GLN A 33 -1.18 9.57 16.99
N VAL A 34 -2.19 9.17 16.19
CA VAL A 34 -3.19 10.11 15.64
C VAL A 34 -4.00 10.75 16.76
N ALA A 35 -4.39 9.99 17.79
CA ALA A 35 -5.09 10.54 18.95
C ALA A 35 -4.22 11.53 19.74
N LYS A 36 -2.93 11.22 19.95
CA LYS A 36 -1.96 12.14 20.58
C LYS A 36 -1.78 13.43 19.79
N ALA A 37 -1.67 13.35 18.47
CA ALA A 37 -1.62 14.52 17.59
C ALA A 37 -2.88 15.38 17.72
N GLN A 38 -4.06 14.76 17.71
CA GLN A 38 -5.34 15.46 17.88
C GLN A 38 -5.40 16.20 19.22
N GLN A 39 -4.96 15.56 20.31
CA GLN A 39 -4.92 16.16 21.64
C GLN A 39 -3.90 17.32 21.73
N ALA A 40 -2.73 17.18 21.10
CA ALA A 40 -1.71 18.22 21.07
C ALA A 40 -2.21 19.49 20.37
N ILE A 41 -2.94 19.36 19.25
CA ILE A 41 -3.59 20.50 18.58
C ILE A 41 -4.63 21.15 19.49
N LYS A 42 -5.50 20.36 20.14
CA LYS A 42 -6.55 20.89 21.03
C LYS A 42 -5.98 21.67 22.22
N ASN A 43 -4.89 21.19 22.81
CA ASN A 43 -4.36 21.74 24.06
C ASN A 43 -3.33 22.85 23.87
N LYS A 44 -2.57 22.85 22.76
CA LYS A 44 -1.42 23.74 22.55
C LYS A 44 -1.40 24.45 21.20
N GLY A 45 -2.46 24.32 20.40
CA GLY A 45 -2.54 24.94 19.08
C GLY A 45 -1.65 24.29 18.01
N GLY A 46 -1.03 23.14 18.31
CA GLY A 46 -0.13 22.42 17.40
C GLY A 46 1.35 22.56 17.77
N GLY A 47 2.24 22.33 16.79
CA GLY A 47 3.70 22.42 16.94
C GLY A 47 4.39 21.06 17.00
N ALA A 48 5.66 21.03 17.44
CA ALA A 48 6.54 19.86 17.36
C ALA A 48 5.95 18.55 17.90
N ALA A 49 5.15 18.60 18.98
CA ALA A 49 4.49 17.42 19.52
C ALA A 49 3.48 16.79 18.55
N THR A 50 2.78 17.63 17.76
CA THR A 50 1.86 17.19 16.71
C THR A 50 2.63 16.57 15.56
N ASP A 51 3.71 17.21 15.12
CA ASP A 51 4.53 16.74 14.00
C ASP A 51 5.20 15.41 14.32
N ILE A 52 5.76 15.27 15.53
CA ILE A 52 6.35 14.02 16.01
C ILE A 52 5.31 12.90 16.04
N ALA A 53 4.11 13.18 16.58
CA ALA A 53 3.06 12.18 16.66
C ALA A 53 2.56 11.76 15.26
N LEU A 54 2.32 12.71 14.35
CA LEU A 54 1.92 12.38 12.99
C LEU A 54 3.02 11.67 12.20
N GLY A 55 4.28 12.04 12.38
CA GLY A 55 5.41 11.34 11.77
C GLY A 55 5.53 9.89 12.25
N ARG A 56 5.31 9.64 13.55
CA ARG A 56 5.25 8.28 14.10
C ARG A 56 4.05 7.50 13.57
N ALA A 57 2.88 8.14 13.48
CA ALA A 57 1.70 7.53 12.88
C ALA A 57 1.95 7.14 11.41
N ALA A 58 2.56 8.03 10.62
CA ALA A 58 2.87 7.77 9.22
C ALA A 58 3.85 6.60 9.07
N ASN A 59 4.91 6.56 9.89
CA ASN A 59 5.86 5.46 9.87
C ASN A 59 5.23 4.12 10.26
N ALA A 60 4.43 4.08 11.33
CA ALA A 60 3.75 2.86 11.76
C ALA A 60 2.77 2.36 10.68
N LEU A 61 1.97 3.24 10.10
CA LEU A 61 1.05 2.88 9.02
C LEU A 61 1.79 2.39 7.77
N MET A 62 2.96 2.97 7.48
CA MET A 62 3.83 2.53 6.40
C MET A 62 4.38 1.13 6.63
N LEU A 63 4.75 0.80 7.87
CA LEU A 63 5.18 -0.55 8.25
C LEU A 63 4.03 -1.54 8.12
N ALA A 64 2.81 -1.16 8.53
CA ALA A 64 1.61 -1.97 8.33
C ALA A 64 1.36 -2.28 6.84
N SER A 65 1.46 -1.26 5.97
CA SER A 65 1.21 -1.40 4.52
C SER A 65 2.35 -2.06 3.74
N THR A 66 3.47 -2.38 4.38
CA THR A 66 4.62 -3.06 3.75
C THR A 66 4.96 -4.37 4.44
N HIS A 67 4.05 -4.88 5.26
CA HIS A 67 4.32 -6.09 6.00
C HIS A 67 4.18 -7.32 5.09
N GLY A 68 5.23 -8.16 5.04
CA GLY A 68 5.32 -9.31 4.13
C GLY A 68 6.12 -9.04 2.85
N GLY A 69 6.58 -10.10 2.19
CA GLY A 69 7.38 -10.01 0.97
C GLY A 69 6.59 -9.48 -0.23
N ALA A 70 5.35 -9.94 -0.41
CA ALA A 70 4.53 -9.52 -1.54
C ALA A 70 4.09 -8.06 -1.44
N ALA A 71 3.69 -7.57 -0.25
CA ALA A 71 3.39 -6.14 -0.06
C ALA A 71 4.59 -5.24 -0.40
N ARG A 72 5.81 -5.66 -0.02
CA ARG A 72 7.05 -4.96 -0.39
C ARG A 72 7.30 -5.00 -1.90
N THR A 73 7.07 -6.14 -2.54
CA THR A 73 7.24 -6.31 -3.98
C THR A 73 6.20 -5.51 -4.78
N ARG A 74 4.93 -5.56 -4.38
CA ARG A 74 3.83 -4.72 -4.90
C ARG A 74 4.19 -3.24 -4.81
N ARG A 75 4.69 -2.80 -3.66
CA ARG A 75 5.16 -1.42 -3.48
C ARG A 75 6.33 -1.07 -4.38
N LEU A 76 7.28 -1.98 -4.57
CA LEU A 76 8.40 -1.77 -5.48
C LEU A 76 7.93 -1.60 -6.92
N ILE A 77 6.95 -2.40 -7.37
CA ILE A 77 6.28 -2.22 -8.68
C ILE A 77 5.63 -0.83 -8.75
N GLY A 78 4.91 -0.41 -7.70
CA GLY A 78 4.31 0.94 -7.63
C GLY A 78 5.36 2.07 -7.69
N ALA A 79 6.51 1.89 -7.05
CA ALA A 79 7.64 2.81 -7.13
C ALA A 79 8.21 2.87 -8.55
N ALA A 80 8.40 1.73 -9.23
CA ALA A 80 8.85 1.69 -10.61
C ALA A 80 7.88 2.42 -11.55
N LEU A 81 6.57 2.21 -11.37
CA LEU A 81 5.51 2.90 -12.11
C LEU A 81 5.53 4.42 -11.87
N THR A 82 5.83 4.87 -10.66
CA THR A 82 5.87 6.29 -10.30
C THR A 82 7.19 6.97 -10.71
N ALA A 83 8.29 6.22 -10.71
CA ALA A 83 9.62 6.71 -11.08
C ALA A 83 9.73 7.03 -12.58
N LYS A 84 8.81 6.53 -13.40
CA LYS A 84 8.70 6.91 -14.82
C LYS A 84 8.46 8.42 -14.92
N GLY A 85 9.51 9.18 -15.25
CA GLY A 85 9.37 10.46 -15.93
C GLY A 85 8.59 10.26 -17.23
N SER A 86 7.77 11.23 -17.64
CA SER A 86 6.55 11.03 -18.45
C SER A 86 6.60 10.03 -19.61
N GLU A 87 7.74 9.71 -20.23
CA GLU A 87 7.85 8.70 -21.29
C GLU A 87 9.15 7.87 -21.30
N ASP A 88 9.96 7.87 -20.23
CA ASP A 88 11.24 7.14 -20.21
C ASP A 88 11.06 5.66 -19.83
N TYR A 89 10.82 4.83 -20.85
CA TYR A 89 10.72 3.37 -20.70
C TYR A 89 12.07 2.70 -20.42
N GLN A 90 13.21 3.35 -20.69
CA GLN A 90 14.54 2.81 -20.35
C GLN A 90 14.79 2.86 -18.85
N GLN A 91 14.34 3.92 -18.19
CA GLN A 91 14.35 3.96 -16.72
C GLN A 91 13.51 2.84 -16.13
N LEU A 92 12.35 2.53 -16.72
CA LEU A 92 11.48 1.46 -16.25
C LEU A 92 12.15 0.08 -16.39
N LEU A 93 12.84 -0.18 -17.52
CA LEU A 93 13.64 -1.40 -17.72
C LEU A 93 14.70 -1.59 -16.63
N GLY A 94 15.32 -0.50 -16.16
CA GLY A 94 16.31 -0.54 -15.09
C GLY A 94 15.79 -1.12 -13.75
N TRP A 95 14.47 -1.16 -13.53
CA TRP A 95 13.87 -1.73 -12.32
C TRP A 95 13.70 -3.25 -12.38
N PHE A 96 13.65 -3.86 -13.57
CA PHE A 96 13.31 -5.28 -13.73
C PHE A 96 14.24 -6.24 -12.99
N PRO A 97 15.57 -6.05 -12.96
CA PRO A 97 16.46 -6.90 -12.15
C PRO A 97 16.07 -6.93 -10.66
N LEU A 98 15.66 -5.77 -10.12
CA LEU A 98 15.24 -5.65 -8.72
C LEU A 98 13.85 -6.24 -8.51
N LEU A 99 12.92 -6.04 -9.44
CA LEU A 99 11.56 -6.61 -9.40
C LEU A 99 11.60 -8.14 -9.45
N ASN A 100 12.37 -8.70 -10.38
CA ASN A 100 12.57 -10.14 -10.51
C ASN A 100 13.21 -10.72 -9.25
N THR A 101 14.24 -10.07 -8.71
CA THR A 101 14.87 -10.50 -7.45
C THR A 101 13.88 -10.49 -6.28
N ALA A 102 13.08 -9.44 -6.15
CA ALA A 102 12.08 -9.34 -5.09
C ALA A 102 11.04 -10.48 -5.18
N LEU A 103 10.56 -10.78 -6.38
CA LEU A 103 9.61 -11.87 -6.62
C LEU A 103 10.19 -13.25 -6.27
N LEU A 104 11.46 -13.50 -6.57
CA LEU A 104 12.14 -14.77 -6.23
C LEU A 104 12.26 -15.04 -4.73
N THR A 105 12.08 -14.03 -3.88
CA THR A 105 12.08 -14.21 -2.41
C THR A 105 10.72 -14.67 -1.86
N LEU A 106 9.70 -14.71 -2.70
CA LEU A 106 8.35 -15.13 -2.33
C LEU A 106 8.19 -16.65 -2.42
N PRO A 107 7.30 -17.26 -1.62
CA PRO A 107 6.98 -18.67 -1.74
C PRO A 107 6.40 -19.01 -3.12
N ASP A 108 6.50 -20.29 -3.49
CA ASP A 108 5.90 -20.81 -4.72
C ASP A 108 4.37 -20.90 -4.58
N ASP A 109 3.69 -19.83 -4.97
CA ASP A 109 2.24 -19.63 -4.88
C ASP A 109 1.66 -19.33 -6.27
N PRO A 110 0.43 -19.78 -6.60
CA PRO A 110 -0.21 -19.46 -7.88
C PRO A 110 -0.21 -17.97 -8.22
N GLU A 111 -0.49 -17.09 -7.26
CA GLU A 111 -0.53 -15.65 -7.50
C GLU A 111 0.87 -15.07 -7.72
N VAL A 112 1.89 -15.60 -7.04
CA VAL A 112 3.30 -15.22 -7.26
C VAL A 112 3.74 -15.61 -8.67
N ARG A 113 3.37 -16.82 -9.14
CA ARG A 113 3.65 -17.26 -10.51
C ARG A 113 2.93 -16.42 -11.56
N SER A 114 1.67 -16.06 -11.30
CA SER A 114 0.91 -15.15 -12.16
C SER A 114 1.56 -13.77 -12.21
N ALA A 115 1.97 -13.23 -11.06
CA ALA A 115 2.71 -11.96 -10.98
C ALA A 115 4.04 -12.02 -11.76
N GLY A 116 4.77 -13.12 -11.68
CA GLY A 116 6.00 -13.33 -12.45
C GLY A 116 5.77 -13.42 -13.95
N THR A 117 4.67 -14.04 -14.36
CA THR A 117 4.27 -14.08 -15.78
C THR A 117 3.97 -12.68 -16.31
N GLU A 118 3.17 -11.91 -15.59
CA GLU A 118 2.84 -10.53 -15.95
C GLU A 118 4.09 -9.63 -15.95
N LEU A 119 4.99 -9.82 -14.99
CA LEU A 119 6.26 -9.10 -14.94
C LEU A 119 7.11 -9.42 -16.17
N GLY A 120 7.27 -10.70 -16.53
CA GLY A 120 8.00 -11.10 -17.74
C GLY A 120 7.40 -10.49 -19.02
N LEU A 121 6.07 -10.52 -19.16
CA LEU A 121 5.38 -9.89 -20.30
C LEU A 121 5.63 -8.38 -20.36
N ALA A 122 5.65 -7.69 -19.22
CA ALA A 122 5.99 -6.27 -19.18
C ALA A 122 7.43 -6.01 -19.63
N GLU A 123 8.37 -6.88 -19.21
CA GLU A 123 9.79 -6.78 -19.59
C GLU A 123 9.96 -6.94 -21.11
N ASP A 124 9.40 -8.02 -21.67
CA ASP A 124 9.47 -8.33 -23.11
C ASP A 124 8.90 -7.18 -23.96
N ILE A 125 7.79 -6.57 -23.53
CA ILE A 125 7.18 -5.43 -24.25
C ILE A 125 8.12 -4.21 -24.22
N LEU A 126 8.76 -3.94 -23.09
CA LEU A 126 9.65 -2.78 -22.96
C LEU A 126 10.99 -2.99 -23.68
N GLN A 127 11.47 -4.23 -23.78
CA GLN A 127 12.65 -4.60 -24.57
C GLN A 127 12.38 -4.58 -26.08
N GLY A 128 11.10 -4.63 -26.48
CA GLY A 128 10.67 -4.62 -27.88
C GLY A 128 10.45 -6.01 -28.47
N ASP A 129 10.53 -7.06 -27.65
CA ASP A 129 10.35 -8.46 -28.04
C ASP A 129 8.87 -8.86 -28.14
N SER A 130 7.97 -8.07 -27.55
CA SER A 130 6.52 -8.28 -27.59
C SER A 130 5.74 -6.97 -27.84
N LYS A 131 4.49 -7.11 -28.29
CA LYS A 131 3.55 -5.99 -28.44
C LYS A 131 2.57 -5.95 -27.27
N GLY A 132 2.24 -4.76 -26.79
CA GLY A 132 1.20 -4.60 -25.78
C GLY A 132 1.38 -3.34 -24.95
N ASN A 133 0.73 -3.34 -23.79
CA ASN A 133 0.86 -2.27 -22.80
C ASN A 133 1.59 -2.80 -21.57
N ALA A 134 2.90 -2.57 -21.49
CA ALA A 134 3.73 -2.99 -20.37
C ALA A 134 3.21 -2.48 -19.01
N LEU A 135 2.65 -1.27 -18.97
CA LEU A 135 2.10 -0.71 -17.73
C LEU A 135 0.89 -1.49 -17.25
N LYS A 136 0.04 -1.96 -18.17
CA LYS A 136 -1.08 -2.84 -17.81
C LYS A 136 -0.59 -4.12 -17.14
N HIS A 137 0.46 -4.73 -17.68
CA HIS A 137 1.05 -5.95 -17.13
C HIS A 137 1.72 -5.69 -15.76
N LEU A 138 2.42 -4.58 -15.58
CA LEU A 138 2.95 -4.19 -14.26
C LEU A 138 1.84 -3.95 -13.23
N HIS A 139 0.75 -3.31 -13.62
CA HIS A 139 -0.41 -3.16 -12.73
C HIS A 139 -1.02 -4.52 -12.36
N MET A 140 -1.10 -5.45 -13.31
CA MET A 140 -1.60 -6.80 -13.05
C MET A 140 -0.67 -7.59 -12.13
N ALA A 141 0.65 -7.50 -12.33
CA ALA A 141 1.64 -8.11 -11.44
C ALA A 141 1.52 -7.58 -10.00
N ALA A 142 1.39 -6.26 -9.84
CA ALA A 142 1.17 -5.64 -8.53
C ALA A 142 -0.14 -6.11 -7.88
N HIS A 143 -1.16 -6.32 -8.69
CA HIS A 143 -2.47 -6.72 -8.27
C HIS A 143 -2.52 -8.19 -7.80
N TYR A 144 -1.89 -9.12 -8.52
CA TYR A 144 -1.73 -10.52 -8.06
C TYR A 144 -1.01 -10.61 -6.71
N LEU A 145 -0.03 -9.74 -6.45
CA LEU A 145 0.67 -9.67 -5.17
C LEU A 145 -0.11 -8.93 -4.07
N GLY A 146 -1.34 -8.52 -4.38
CA GLY A 146 -2.21 -7.77 -3.50
C GLY A 146 -3.04 -8.62 -2.55
N CYS A 147 -3.40 -8.03 -1.42
CA CYS A 147 -4.49 -8.48 -0.57
C CYS A 147 -5.50 -7.34 -0.50
N ASP A 148 -6.34 -7.18 -1.52
CA ASP A 148 -7.12 -5.95 -1.69
C ASP A 148 -8.09 -5.66 -0.54
N GLU A 149 -8.59 -6.70 0.14
CA GLU A 149 -9.39 -6.58 1.36
C GLU A 149 -8.67 -5.80 2.48
N LEU A 150 -7.35 -5.91 2.55
CA LEU A 150 -6.51 -5.23 3.53
C LEU A 150 -5.84 -3.98 2.94
N ASP A 151 -5.29 -4.10 1.75
CA ASP A 151 -4.47 -3.08 1.11
C ASP A 151 -5.30 -1.83 0.81
N ILE A 152 -6.56 -1.96 0.37
CA ILE A 152 -7.43 -0.82 0.07
C ILE A 152 -7.72 0.01 1.33
N PRO A 153 -8.20 -0.56 2.45
CA PRO A 153 -8.38 0.20 3.68
C PRO A 153 -7.09 0.86 4.20
N LEU A 154 -5.94 0.16 4.10
CA LEU A 154 -4.64 0.70 4.52
C LEU A 154 -4.22 1.89 3.65
N GLU A 155 -4.37 1.78 2.33
CA GLU A 155 -4.06 2.85 1.40
C GLU A 155 -4.95 4.08 1.65
N GLN A 156 -6.25 3.89 1.86
CA GLN A 156 -7.17 4.98 2.19
C GLN A 156 -6.77 5.69 3.48
N ALA A 157 -6.42 4.94 4.53
CA ALA A 157 -5.92 5.50 5.78
C ALA A 157 -4.62 6.28 5.58
N ASN A 158 -3.70 5.76 4.76
CA ASN A 158 -2.41 6.38 4.48
C ASN A 158 -2.55 7.69 3.71
N ASN A 159 -3.42 7.71 2.70
CA ASN A 159 -3.75 8.91 1.93
C ASN A 159 -4.40 9.99 2.80
N ALA A 160 -5.31 9.61 3.69
CA ALA A 160 -5.93 10.55 4.63
C ALA A 160 -4.92 11.11 5.64
N LEU A 161 -4.05 10.27 6.20
CA LEU A 161 -3.02 10.68 7.15
C LEU A 161 -1.98 11.59 6.50
N THR A 162 -1.51 11.24 5.29
CA THR A 162 -0.59 12.07 4.51
C THR A 162 -1.19 13.43 4.20
N SER A 163 -2.45 13.48 3.77
CA SER A 163 -3.15 14.75 3.51
C SER A 163 -3.26 15.62 4.77
N LEU A 164 -3.55 15.01 5.92
CA LEU A 164 -3.59 15.70 7.21
C LEU A 164 -2.21 16.25 7.60
N PHE A 165 -1.17 15.42 7.50
CA PHE A 165 0.20 15.79 7.84
C PHE A 165 0.70 16.94 6.96
N VAL A 166 0.53 16.86 5.64
CA VAL A 166 0.92 17.92 4.70
C VAL A 166 0.20 19.24 5.02
N LYS A 167 -1.10 19.20 5.33
CA LYS A 167 -1.84 20.42 5.70
C LYS A 167 -1.27 21.08 6.95
N ILE A 168 -0.99 20.30 7.98
CA ILE A 168 -0.43 20.80 9.25
C ILE A 168 0.99 21.33 9.03
N ALA A 169 1.82 20.61 8.27
CA ALA A 169 3.19 21.02 7.94
C ALA A 169 3.23 22.34 7.13
N GLN A 170 2.20 22.61 6.32
CA GLN A 170 2.01 23.88 5.61
C GLN A 170 1.48 25.02 6.50
N GLY A 171 1.34 24.78 7.81
CA GLY A 171 0.85 25.78 8.77
C GLY A 171 -0.67 25.92 8.81
N HIS A 172 -1.43 25.06 8.13
CA HIS A 172 -2.89 25.10 8.22
C HIS A 172 -3.39 24.44 9.50
N THR A 173 -4.34 25.10 10.18
CA THR A 173 -5.02 24.51 11.32
C THR A 173 -5.90 23.33 10.88
N ALA A 174 -5.58 22.13 11.33
CA ALA A 174 -6.40 20.96 11.07
C ALA A 174 -7.70 21.00 11.88
N LYS A 175 -8.84 20.83 11.19
CA LYS A 175 -10.15 20.67 11.84
C LYS A 175 -10.23 19.30 12.53
N PRO A 176 -10.98 19.17 13.66
CA PRO A 176 -11.20 17.88 14.31
C PRO A 176 -11.70 16.78 13.36
N SER A 177 -12.57 17.14 12.41
CA SER A 177 -13.11 16.20 11.41
C SER A 177 -12.06 15.58 10.49
N ALA A 178 -10.89 16.21 10.31
CA ALA A 178 -9.80 15.63 9.54
C ALA A 178 -9.15 14.45 10.28
N PHE A 179 -9.02 14.55 11.61
CA PHE A 179 -8.56 13.44 12.45
C PHE A 179 -9.62 12.33 12.50
N ASP A 180 -10.90 12.68 12.64
CA ASP A 180 -11.98 11.69 12.70
C ASP A 180 -12.05 10.86 11.41
N LYS A 181 -11.78 11.46 10.25
CA LYS A 181 -11.64 10.73 8.98
C LYS A 181 -10.52 9.70 9.04
N VAL A 182 -9.32 10.08 9.49
CA VAL A 182 -8.18 9.16 9.62
C VAL A 182 -8.52 8.02 10.59
N LEU A 183 -9.07 8.34 11.76
CA LEU A 183 -9.45 7.35 12.77
C LEU A 183 -10.52 6.37 12.25
N THR A 184 -11.47 6.85 11.46
CA THR A 184 -12.50 6.00 10.86
C THR A 184 -11.89 5.02 9.86
N LEU A 185 -10.99 5.49 9.00
CA LEU A 185 -10.31 4.63 8.01
C LEU A 185 -9.38 3.61 8.68
N LEU A 186 -8.68 3.99 9.76
CA LEU A 186 -7.88 3.06 10.54
C LEU A 186 -8.74 1.95 11.18
N ARG A 187 -9.92 2.30 11.72
CA ARG A 187 -10.87 1.30 12.23
C ARG A 187 -11.38 0.37 11.13
N THR A 188 -11.65 0.90 9.93
CA THR A 188 -12.03 0.07 8.78
C THR A 188 -10.92 -0.93 8.43
N ALA A 189 -9.66 -0.49 8.40
CA ALA A 189 -8.52 -1.39 8.15
C ALA A 189 -8.37 -2.46 9.25
N MET A 190 -8.52 -2.08 10.52
CA MET A 190 -8.51 -3.05 11.63
C MET A 190 -9.66 -4.06 11.54
N ASN A 191 -10.86 -3.61 11.15
CA ASN A 191 -12.00 -4.51 10.97
C ASN A 191 -11.78 -5.50 9.82
N ALA A 192 -11.23 -5.05 8.69
CA ALA A 192 -10.87 -5.93 7.58
C ALA A 192 -9.90 -7.04 8.05
N MET A 193 -8.93 -6.69 8.89
CA MET A 193 -8.01 -7.66 9.51
C MET A 193 -8.73 -8.66 10.42
N PHE A 194 -9.67 -8.21 11.24
CA PHE A 194 -10.42 -9.09 12.14
C PHE A 194 -11.36 -10.02 11.40
N GLU A 195 -12.03 -9.57 10.35
CA GLU A 195 -12.89 -10.44 9.54
C GLU A 195 -12.08 -11.52 8.83
N ARG A 196 -10.86 -11.21 8.34
CA ARG A 196 -9.93 -12.21 7.83
C ARG A 196 -9.50 -13.23 8.88
N TYR A 197 -9.36 -12.82 10.15
CA TYR A 197 -9.06 -13.74 11.25
C TYR A 197 -10.21 -14.74 11.50
N LYS A 198 -11.47 -14.32 11.32
CA LYS A 198 -12.65 -15.18 11.50
C LYS A 198 -12.90 -16.14 10.34
N ALA A 199 -12.47 -15.77 9.13
CA ALA A 199 -12.74 -16.52 7.90
C ALA A 199 -11.87 -17.77 7.71
N ILE A 200 -10.88 -18.01 8.58
CA ILE A 200 -9.97 -19.15 8.47
C ILE A 200 -10.51 -20.30 9.33
N PRO A 201 -10.95 -21.42 8.75
CA PRO A 201 -11.37 -22.59 9.52
C PRO A 201 -10.17 -23.17 10.28
N ASN A 202 -10.39 -23.51 11.56
CA ASN A 202 -9.44 -24.19 12.44
C ASN A 202 -8.91 -25.50 11.83
#